data_AF-A0A851MEB0-F1
#
_entry.id   AF-A0A851MEB0-F1
#
_cell.length_a   1.000
_cell.length_b   1.000
_cell.length_c   1.000
_cell.angle_alpha   90.00
_cell.angle_beta   90.00
_cell.angle_gamma   90.00
#
_symmetry.space_group_name_H-M   'P 1'
#
loop_
_entity.id
_entity.type
_entity.pdbx_description
1 polymer ?
#
loop_
_entity_poly.entity_id
_entity_poly.type
_entity_poly.pdbx_seq_one_letter_code
_entity_poly.pdbx_strand_id
1 'polypeptide(L)'
;HSCDTRENWIYDETAQSCCYQCPSGSVKKKGCPQEPGADCLSCGPGQYVHSSSPKPHCAACVSCTKELELVEKEPCSFNSSRVCECRPGLFCQTPVLNSCTRCQPHTACRPGFGVRVRGTSTNDVTCEECPSGTFSDQNSSTDICKPHT
;
A
#
# COMPACT_ATOMS: atom_id res chain seq x y z
N HIS A 1 6.86 -36.86 -20.42
CA HIS A 1 5.73 -35.92 -20.42
C HIS A 1 6.29 -34.52 -20.63
N SER A 2 6.61 -34.13 -21.88
CA SER A 2 7.26 -32.83 -22.14
C SER A 2 6.27 -31.91 -22.84
N CYS A 3 5.96 -30.77 -22.22
CA CYS A 3 5.12 -29.71 -22.80
C CYS A 3 5.93 -28.78 -23.75
N ASP A 4 6.95 -29.36 -24.40
CA ASP A 4 8.18 -28.70 -24.87
C ASP A 4 8.08 -27.85 -26.15
N THR A 5 6.89 -27.57 -26.67
CA THR A 5 6.79 -26.96 -28.02
C THR A 5 6.21 -25.55 -28.05
N ARG A 6 5.79 -25.00 -26.90
CA ARG A 6 5.20 -23.65 -26.84
C ARG A 6 5.63 -22.91 -25.58
N GLU A 7 6.11 -21.68 -25.74
CA GLU A 7 6.42 -20.78 -24.62
C GLU A 7 5.18 -20.63 -23.70
N ASN A 8 5.39 -20.75 -22.39
CA ASN A 8 4.37 -20.62 -21.33
C ASN A 8 3.41 -21.81 -21.14
N TRP A 9 3.78 -23.03 -21.52
CA TRP A 9 3.03 -24.25 -21.18
C TRP A 9 3.76 -25.08 -20.12
N ILE A 10 3.05 -25.48 -19.08
CA ILE A 10 3.57 -26.27 -17.95
C ILE A 10 2.73 -27.53 -17.75
N TYR A 11 3.37 -28.65 -17.43
CA TYR A 11 2.64 -29.87 -17.10
C TYR A 11 2.06 -29.76 -15.68
N ASP A 12 0.75 -29.92 -15.54
CA ASP A 12 0.06 -29.93 -14.25
C ASP A 12 -0.28 -31.37 -13.88
N GLU A 13 0.35 -31.86 -12.80
CA GLU A 13 0.17 -33.24 -12.31
C GLU A 13 -1.27 -33.52 -11.85
N THR A 14 -1.96 -32.50 -11.34
CA THR A 14 -3.37 -32.60 -10.89
C THR A 14 -4.30 -32.78 -12.07
N ALA A 15 -4.03 -32.08 -13.18
CA ALA A 15 -4.80 -32.16 -14.41
C ALA A 15 -4.31 -33.27 -15.35
N GLN A 16 -3.16 -33.91 -15.04
CA GLN A 16 -2.46 -34.88 -15.89
C GLN A 16 -2.31 -34.39 -17.35
N SER A 17 -2.09 -33.09 -17.53
CA SER A 17 -2.10 -32.44 -18.84
C SER A 17 -1.22 -31.18 -18.87
N CYS A 18 -0.83 -30.75 -20.07
CA CYS A 18 -0.13 -29.49 -20.27
C CYS A 18 -1.13 -28.33 -20.17
N CYS A 19 -0.91 -27.41 -19.24
CA CYS A 19 -1.71 -26.22 -19.03
C CYS A 19 -0.95 -24.97 -19.42
N TYR A 20 -1.64 -24.03 -20.06
CA TYR A 20 -1.09 -22.71 -20.34
C TYR A 20 -0.98 -21.89 -19.05
N GLN A 21 0.16 -21.23 -18.87
CA GLN A 21 0.42 -20.29 -17.78
C GLN A 21 0.01 -18.89 -18.22
N CYS A 22 -1.08 -18.39 -17.61
CA CYS A 22 -1.55 -17.04 -17.91
C CYS A 22 -0.49 -15.98 -17.59
N PRO A 23 -0.40 -14.91 -18.40
CA PRO A 23 0.55 -13.84 -18.16
C PRO A 23 0.27 -13.11 -16.86
N SER A 24 1.30 -12.43 -16.33
CA SER A 24 1.18 -11.54 -15.17
C SER A 24 0.00 -10.56 -15.34
N GLY A 25 -0.74 -10.31 -14.27
CA GLY A 25 -1.94 -9.48 -14.34
C GLY A 25 -3.19 -10.19 -14.88
N SER A 26 -3.13 -11.51 -15.10
CA SER A 26 -4.27 -12.30 -15.53
C SER A 26 -4.62 -13.43 -14.57
N VAL A 27 -5.91 -13.77 -14.50
CA VAL A 27 -6.42 -14.89 -13.71
C VAL A 27 -6.89 -16.03 -14.62
N LYS A 28 -6.65 -17.28 -14.19
CA LYS A 28 -7.12 -18.48 -14.88
C LYS A 28 -8.62 -18.64 -14.64
N LYS A 29 -9.43 -18.74 -15.70
CA LYS A 29 -10.88 -19.00 -15.59
C LYS A 29 -11.19 -20.45 -15.22
N LYS A 30 -10.31 -21.38 -15.58
CA LYS A 30 -10.39 -22.81 -15.29
C LYS A 30 -9.06 -23.32 -14.73
N GLY A 31 -9.09 -24.47 -14.05
CA GLY A 31 -7.90 -25.03 -13.39
C GLY A 31 -6.71 -25.23 -14.33
N CYS A 32 -6.98 -25.74 -15.54
CA CYS A 32 -5.98 -25.96 -16.58
C CYS A 32 -6.35 -25.18 -17.86
N PRO A 33 -5.83 -23.95 -18.04
CA PRO A 33 -6.01 -23.17 -19.26
C PRO A 33 -5.47 -23.93 -20.49
N GLN A 34 -6.20 -23.87 -21.61
CA GLN A 34 -5.84 -24.51 -22.88
C GLN A 34 -5.87 -23.50 -24.03
N GLU A 35 -6.70 -22.48 -23.92
CA GLU A 35 -6.82 -21.39 -24.89
C GLU A 35 -6.45 -20.07 -24.20
N PRO A 36 -5.26 -19.49 -24.50
CA PRO A 36 -4.79 -18.28 -23.86
C PRO A 36 -5.79 -17.11 -23.87
N GLY A 37 -6.52 -16.92 -24.98
CA GLY A 37 -7.47 -15.81 -25.15
C GLY A 37 -8.80 -15.99 -24.39
N ALA A 38 -9.30 -17.22 -24.26
CA ALA A 38 -10.55 -17.47 -23.56
C ALA A 38 -10.35 -17.83 -22.08
N ASP A 39 -9.28 -18.53 -21.73
CA ASP A 39 -9.08 -19.09 -20.39
C ASP A 39 -8.26 -18.20 -19.46
N CYS A 40 -7.58 -17.18 -19.98
CA CYS A 40 -6.92 -16.15 -19.19
C CYS A 40 -7.73 -14.86 -19.25
N LEU A 41 -8.03 -14.30 -18.07
CA LEU A 41 -8.71 -13.02 -17.94
C LEU A 41 -7.72 -11.99 -17.41
N SER A 42 -7.35 -11.00 -18.23
CA SER A 42 -6.58 -9.85 -17.77
C SER A 42 -7.44 -8.93 -16.92
N CYS A 43 -6.92 -8.49 -15.77
CA CYS A 43 -7.64 -7.57 -14.91
C CYS A 43 -7.75 -6.18 -15.56
N GLY A 44 -8.91 -5.54 -15.38
CA GLY A 44 -9.19 -4.25 -15.99
C GLY A 44 -8.45 -3.08 -15.32
N PRO A 45 -8.61 -1.85 -15.85
CA PRO A 45 -8.06 -0.65 -15.24
C PRO A 45 -8.52 -0.50 -13.79
N GLY A 46 -7.58 -0.20 -12.89
CA GLY A 46 -7.89 -0.06 -11.46
C GLY A 46 -8.14 -1.39 -10.74
N GLN A 47 -7.77 -2.52 -11.34
CA GLN A 47 -7.83 -3.83 -10.71
C GLN A 47 -6.46 -4.51 -10.71
N TYR A 48 -6.27 -5.41 -9.75
CA TYR A 48 -5.06 -6.22 -9.61
C TYR A 48 -5.42 -7.68 -9.37
N VAL A 49 -4.51 -8.59 -9.70
CA VAL A 49 -4.65 -10.00 -9.41
C VAL A 49 -4.38 -10.25 -7.93
N HIS A 50 -5.40 -10.69 -7.20
CA HIS A 50 -5.23 -11.10 -5.81
C HIS A 50 -4.86 -12.60 -5.73
N SER A 51 -3.61 -12.89 -6.07
CA SER A 51 -3.07 -14.28 -6.17
C SER A 51 -2.97 -15.00 -4.83
N SER A 52 -2.89 -14.26 -3.71
CA SER A 52 -2.85 -14.82 -2.35
C SER A 52 -4.21 -15.35 -1.86
N SER A 53 -5.30 -15.08 -2.58
CA SER A 53 -6.60 -15.63 -2.23
C SER A 53 -6.70 -17.11 -2.64
N PRO A 54 -7.45 -17.96 -1.89
CA PRO A 54 -7.65 -19.37 -2.25
C PRO A 54 -8.22 -19.57 -3.67
N LYS A 55 -8.96 -18.56 -4.17
CA LYS A 55 -9.45 -18.48 -5.54
C LYS A 55 -8.96 -17.17 -6.16
N PRO A 56 -7.82 -17.19 -6.89
CA PRO A 56 -7.28 -16.01 -7.55
C PRO A 56 -8.33 -15.31 -8.41
N HIS A 57 -8.48 -14.00 -8.23
CA HIS A 57 -9.46 -13.17 -8.92
C HIS A 57 -8.93 -11.74 -9.09
N CYS A 58 -9.58 -10.97 -9.96
CA CYS A 58 -9.31 -9.55 -10.09
C CYS A 58 -10.00 -8.79 -8.94
N ALA A 59 -9.23 -8.16 -8.09
CA ALA A 59 -9.70 -7.30 -7.00
C ALA A 59 -9.58 -5.84 -7.40
N ALA A 60 -10.50 -5.00 -6.92
CA ALA A 60 -10.43 -3.56 -7.14
C ALA A 60 -9.30 -2.93 -6.29
N CYS A 61 -8.54 -2.04 -6.90
CA CYS A 61 -7.58 -1.21 -6.17
C CYS A 61 -8.32 -0.21 -5.28
N VAL A 62 -7.77 0.04 -4.09
CA VAL A 62 -8.25 1.12 -3.22
C VAL A 62 -8.11 2.48 -3.91
N SER A 63 -8.97 3.43 -3.55
CA SER A 63 -8.92 4.80 -4.07
C SER A 63 -8.49 5.76 -2.97
N CYS A 64 -7.53 6.64 -3.28
CA CYS A 64 -7.06 7.67 -2.34
C CYS A 64 -7.93 8.91 -2.51
N THR A 65 -8.94 9.06 -1.66
CA THR A 65 -9.89 10.17 -1.66
C THR A 65 -9.31 11.38 -0.95
N LYS A 66 -9.32 12.54 -1.62
CA LYS A 66 -8.84 13.80 -1.04
C LYS A 66 -9.67 14.24 0.16
N GLU A 67 -10.94 13.87 0.18
CA GLU A 67 -11.89 14.15 1.27
C GLU A 67 -11.48 13.48 2.58
N LEU A 68 -10.74 12.36 2.50
CA LEU A 68 -10.17 11.66 3.66
C LEU A 68 -8.71 12.07 3.92
N GLU A 69 -8.22 13.11 3.26
CA GLU A 69 -6.84 13.60 3.36
C GLU A 69 -5.78 12.55 2.96
N LEU A 70 -6.13 11.68 2.01
CA LEU A 70 -5.27 10.63 1.50
C LEU A 70 -4.52 11.07 0.24
N VAL A 71 -3.30 10.58 0.10
CA VAL A 71 -2.46 10.68 -1.10
C VAL A 71 -2.01 9.29 -1.55
N GLU A 72 -1.77 9.15 -2.85
CA GLU A 72 -1.21 7.91 -3.41
C GLU A 72 0.27 7.81 -3.04
N LYS A 73 0.61 6.74 -2.31
CA LYS A 73 1.99 6.38 -1.98
C LYS A 73 2.57 5.46 -3.04
N GLU A 74 1.81 4.42 -3.36
CA GLU A 74 2.16 3.43 -4.38
C GLU A 74 1.01 3.29 -5.37
N PRO A 75 1.28 3.30 -6.69
CA PRO A 75 0.24 3.19 -7.69
C PRO A 75 -0.40 1.79 -7.71
N CYS A 76 -1.62 1.73 -8.24
CA CYS A 76 -2.26 0.47 -8.59
C CYS A 76 -1.46 -0.23 -9.70
N SER A 77 -1.14 -1.51 -9.51
CA SER A 77 -0.47 -2.34 -10.52
C SER A 77 -1.29 -3.59 -10.81
N PHE A 78 -0.90 -4.35 -11.83
CA PHE A 78 -1.58 -5.60 -12.16
C PHE A 78 -1.48 -6.69 -11.09
N ASN A 79 -0.53 -6.59 -10.15
CA ASN A 79 -0.28 -7.60 -9.12
C ASN A 79 -0.44 -7.05 -7.68
N SER A 80 -0.63 -5.74 -7.52
CA SER A 80 -0.75 -5.10 -6.22
C SER A 80 -1.80 -3.99 -6.24
N SER A 81 -2.57 -3.90 -5.16
CA SER A 81 -3.43 -2.73 -4.95
C SER A 81 -2.58 -1.46 -4.86
N ARG A 82 -3.19 -0.33 -5.21
CA ARG A 82 -2.75 1.00 -4.78
C ARG A 82 -2.53 1.01 -3.25
N VAL A 83 -1.59 1.81 -2.78
CA VAL A 83 -1.43 2.13 -1.35
C VAL A 83 -1.69 3.62 -1.14
N CYS A 84 -2.61 3.93 -0.24
CA CYS A 84 -2.93 5.27 0.20
C CYS A 84 -2.33 5.53 1.58
N GLU A 85 -1.86 6.76 1.80
CA GLU A 85 -1.46 7.22 3.12
C GLU A 85 -1.97 8.64 3.38
N CYS A 86 -1.96 9.06 4.63
CA CYS A 86 -2.34 10.43 4.98
C CYS A 86 -1.36 11.43 4.38
N ARG A 87 -1.86 12.57 3.90
CA ARG A 87 -1.03 13.66 3.37
C ARG A 87 -0.02 14.15 4.43
N PRO A 88 1.09 14.81 4.02
CA PRO A 88 2.08 15.33 4.95
C PRO A 88 1.47 16.20 6.07
N GLY A 89 1.97 16.02 7.29
CA GLY A 89 1.46 16.68 8.50
C GLY A 89 0.28 15.96 9.18
N LEU A 90 -0.16 14.83 8.64
CA LEU A 90 -1.17 13.96 9.25
C LEU A 90 -0.61 12.54 9.46
N PHE A 91 -1.20 11.82 10.40
CA PHE A 91 -0.97 10.39 10.62
C PHE A 91 -2.29 9.61 10.55
N CYS A 92 -2.18 8.33 10.23
CA CYS A 92 -3.32 7.43 10.17
C CYS A 92 -3.69 6.92 11.55
N GLN A 93 -4.85 7.32 12.04
CA GLN A 93 -5.36 6.86 13.33
C GLN A 93 -6.16 5.57 13.22
N THR A 94 -6.80 5.32 12.08
CA THR A 94 -7.58 4.11 11.84
C THR A 94 -7.12 3.45 10.54
N PRO A 95 -6.09 2.59 10.61
CA PRO A 95 -5.54 1.94 9.44
C PRO A 95 -6.49 0.87 8.90
N VAL A 96 -6.53 0.75 7.57
CA VAL A 96 -7.20 -0.33 6.85
C VAL A 96 -6.25 -0.88 5.79
N LEU A 97 -6.59 -2.02 5.18
CA LEU A 97 -5.72 -2.62 4.18
C LEU A 97 -5.42 -1.63 3.04
N ASN A 98 -4.14 -1.32 2.86
CA ASN A 98 -3.61 -0.39 1.85
C ASN A 98 -4.15 1.05 1.93
N SER A 99 -4.80 1.47 3.03
CA SER A 99 -5.37 2.82 3.15
C SER A 99 -5.59 3.23 4.61
N CYS A 100 -6.22 4.38 4.83
CA CYS A 100 -6.65 4.85 6.14
C CYS A 100 -8.07 5.38 6.09
N THR A 101 -8.88 5.12 7.12
CA THR A 101 -10.25 5.68 7.21
C THR A 101 -10.30 6.99 7.97
N ARG A 102 -9.29 7.28 8.81
CA ARG A 102 -9.22 8.52 9.59
C ARG A 102 -7.80 9.04 9.71
N CYS A 103 -7.49 10.08 8.95
CA CYS A 103 -6.26 10.86 9.08
C CYS A 103 -6.44 11.95 10.13
N GLN A 104 -5.46 12.10 11.03
CA GLN A 104 -5.43 13.17 12.03
C GLN A 104 -4.19 14.03 11.89
N PRO A 105 -4.28 15.35 12.13
CA PRO A 105 -3.11 16.22 12.21
C PRO A 105 -2.11 15.72 13.24
N HIS A 106 -0.82 15.87 12.94
CA HIS A 106 0.23 15.62 13.92
C HIS A 106 0.07 16.54 15.13
N THR A 107 0.32 16.01 16.32
CA THR A 107 0.31 16.77 17.57
C THR A 107 1.36 17.87 17.53
N ALA A 108 0.96 19.10 17.84
CA ALA A 108 1.87 20.21 18.02
C ALA A 108 2.49 20.16 19.42
N CYS A 109 3.81 20.15 19.50
CA CYS A 109 4.54 20.34 20.74
C CYS A 109 4.36 21.77 21.21
N ARG A 110 3.89 21.93 22.44
CA ARG A 110 3.65 23.24 23.08
C ARG A 110 4.97 23.93 23.45
N PRO A 111 4.97 25.26 23.70
CA PRO A 111 6.12 25.95 24.26
C PRO A 111 6.73 25.24 25.47
N GLY A 112 8.06 25.22 25.53
CA GLY A 112 8.84 24.40 26.48
C GLY A 112 9.05 22.95 26.05
N PHE A 113 8.38 22.49 24.99
CA PHE A 113 8.55 21.14 24.43
C PHE A 113 8.94 21.23 22.95
N GLY A 114 9.84 20.34 22.52
CA GLY A 114 10.25 20.18 21.13
C GLY A 114 9.92 18.78 20.61
N VAL A 115 9.95 18.63 19.29
CA VAL A 115 9.80 17.34 18.63
C VAL A 115 11.01 16.46 18.93
N ARG A 116 10.77 15.35 19.63
CA ARG A 116 11.76 14.28 19.84
C ARG A 116 11.74 13.26 18.71
N VAL A 117 10.54 12.79 18.37
CA VAL A 117 10.31 11.84 17.29
C VAL A 117 9.36 12.49 16.31
N ARG A 118 9.79 12.59 15.06
CA ARG A 118 8.97 13.13 13.96
C ARG A 118 7.80 12.20 13.69
N GLY A 119 6.63 12.79 13.46
CA GLY A 119 5.45 12.05 13.00
C GLY A 119 5.68 11.48 11.61
N THR A 120 5.02 10.36 11.33
CA THR A 120 4.97 9.72 10.01
C THR A 120 3.52 9.67 9.53
N SER A 121 3.29 9.10 8.35
CA SER A 121 1.92 8.86 7.86
C SER A 121 1.14 7.84 8.71
N THR A 122 1.79 7.15 9.66
CA THR A 122 1.19 6.13 10.55
C THR A 122 1.33 6.45 12.04
N ASN A 123 2.34 7.24 12.43
CA ASN A 123 2.62 7.54 13.82
C ASN A 123 2.56 9.04 14.06
N ASP A 124 2.06 9.43 15.23
CA ASP A 124 2.04 10.82 15.65
C ASP A 124 3.42 11.31 16.11
N VAL A 125 3.58 12.63 16.19
CA VAL A 125 4.73 13.32 16.76
C VAL A 125 4.85 12.99 18.25
N THR A 126 6.08 12.72 18.69
CA THR A 126 6.39 12.62 20.12
C THR A 126 7.15 13.85 20.57
N CYS A 127 6.61 14.55 21.56
CA CYS A 127 7.23 15.72 22.16
C CYS A 127 8.09 15.35 23.37
N GLU A 128 9.14 16.12 23.62
CA GLU A 128 9.93 16.08 24.85
C GLU A 128 10.13 17.48 25.41
N GLU A 129 10.34 17.57 26.72
CA GLU A 129 10.68 18.83 27.38
C GLU A 129 12.08 19.28 26.94
N CYS A 130 12.24 20.57 26.69
CA CYS A 130 13.53 21.08 26.26
C CYS A 130 14.56 20.99 27.38
N PRO A 131 15.71 20.34 27.14
CA PRO A 131 16.77 20.27 28.14
C PRO A 131 17.38 21.64 28.43
N SER A 132 17.99 21.78 29.60
CA SER A 132 18.68 23.01 30.01
C SER A 132 19.63 23.53 28.93
N GLY A 133 19.49 24.82 28.61
CA GLY A 133 20.24 25.48 27.53
C GLY A 133 19.53 25.47 26.18
N THR A 134 18.34 24.87 26.08
CA THR A 134 17.49 24.89 24.88
C THR A 134 16.06 25.33 25.19
N PHE A 135 15.37 25.88 24.19
CA PHE A 135 14.00 26.36 24.27
C PHE A 135 13.17 26.00 23.03
N SER A 136 11.85 26.10 23.20
CA SER A 136 10.85 26.08 22.13
C SER A 136 9.76 27.08 22.52
N ASP A 137 9.49 28.06 21.65
CA ASP A 137 8.61 29.21 21.94
C ASP A 137 7.26 29.15 21.23
N GLN A 138 7.03 28.10 20.42
CA GLN A 138 5.87 28.00 19.54
C GLN A 138 5.21 26.63 19.62
N ASN A 139 3.91 26.59 19.31
CA ASN A 139 3.20 25.34 19.07
C ASN A 139 3.58 24.80 17.69
N SER A 140 4.35 23.71 17.65
CA SER A 140 4.85 23.16 16.39
C SER A 140 4.91 21.64 16.41
N SER A 141 4.46 21.00 15.33
CA SER A 141 4.60 19.55 15.12
C SER A 141 5.92 19.18 14.43
N THR A 142 6.77 20.16 14.13
CA THR A 142 8.02 19.96 13.38
C THR A 142 9.26 20.54 14.05
N ASP A 143 9.11 21.58 14.88
CA ASP A 143 10.25 22.23 15.53
C ASP A 143 10.81 21.38 16.68
N ILE A 144 12.14 21.22 16.66
CA ILE A 144 12.91 20.68 17.78
C ILE A 144 13.29 21.80 18.76
N CYS A 145 13.77 21.44 19.95
CA CYS A 145 14.33 22.42 20.88
C CYS A 145 15.56 23.10 20.27
N LYS A 146 15.60 24.43 20.34
CA LYS A 146 16.66 25.30 19.78
C LYS A 146 17.56 25.80 20.91
N PRO A 147 18.88 25.98 20.71
CA PRO A 147 19.76 26.52 21.74
C PRO A 147 19.39 27.96 22.09
N HIS A 148 19.55 28.34 23.36
CA HIS A 148 19.42 29.73 23.79
C HIS A 148 20.52 30.58 23.14
N THR A 149 20.17 31.78 22.68
CA THR A 149 21.12 32.84 22.29
C THR A 149 21.37 33.79 23.44
#